data_AF-A0A6B8N0P5-F1
#
_entry.id   AF-A0A6B8N0P5-F1
#
_cell.length_a   1.000
_cell.length_b   1.000
_cell.length_c   1.000
_cell.angle_alpha   90.00
_cell.angle_beta   90.00
_cell.angle_gamma   90.00
#
_symmetry.space_group_name_H-M   'P 1'
#
loop_
_entity.id
_entity.type
_entity.pdbx_description
1 polymer ?
#
loop_
_entity_poly.entity_id
_entity_poly.type
_entity_poly.pdbx_seq_one_letter_code
_entity_poly.pdbx_strand_id
1 'polypeptide(L)'
;MLWKNIDPASVDGIYKLSYKEEKALYIWFIGRLLEDGEIKLARHGKFLSGSIDEQIEAFEVAFPKNEDDMDCDAFEGFWFLSEACPAGIVWVKRDGSLDWT
;
A
#
# COMPACT_ATOMS: atom_id res chain seq x y z
N MET A 1 9.47 4.79 8.07
CA MET A 1 8.51 4.83 6.95
C MET A 1 8.10 3.40 6.66
N LEU A 2 6.81 3.05 6.75
CA LEU A 2 6.32 1.65 6.72
C LEU A 2 6.79 0.86 5.49
N TRP A 3 6.89 1.50 4.33
CA TRP A 3 7.30 0.89 3.06
C TRP A 3 8.80 0.52 3.01
N LYS A 4 9.66 1.27 3.71
CA LYS A 4 11.09 0.94 3.86
C LYS A 4 11.33 -0.29 4.75
N ASN A 5 10.31 -0.73 5.49
CA ASN A 5 10.37 -1.90 6.37
C ASN A 5 9.79 -3.17 5.75
N ILE A 6 9.43 -3.15 4.46
CA ILE A 6 8.75 -4.27 3.83
C ILE A 6 9.66 -5.49 3.63
N ASP A 7 10.96 -5.26 3.60
CA ASP A 7 11.99 -6.28 3.54
C ASP A 7 12.97 -6.09 4.71
N PRO A 8 12.93 -6.96 5.74
CA PRO A 8 13.81 -6.86 6.89
C PRO A 8 15.30 -6.89 6.53
N ALA A 9 15.70 -7.64 5.50
CA ALA A 9 17.10 -7.71 5.09
C ALA A 9 17.56 -6.45 4.36
N SER A 10 16.63 -5.73 3.71
CA SER A 10 16.87 -4.39 3.18
C SER A 10 17.06 -3.36 4.30
N VAL A 11 16.25 -3.44 5.37
CA VAL A 11 16.34 -2.58 6.55
C VAL A 11 17.66 -2.77 7.30
N ASP A 12 18.09 -4.03 7.45
CA ASP A 12 19.34 -4.39 8.13
C ASP A 12 20.59 -4.03 7.30
N GLY A 13 20.41 -3.49 6.10
CA GLY A 13 21.49 -3.04 5.22
C GLY A 13 22.30 -4.18 4.58
N ILE A 14 21.76 -5.40 4.58
CA ILE A 14 22.41 -6.57 3.97
C ILE A 14 22.42 -6.45 2.45
N TYR A 15 21.36 -5.87 1.88
CA TYR A 15 21.28 -5.41 0.50
C TYR A 15 20.31 -4.23 0.42
N LYS A 16 20.25 -3.54 -0.73
CA LYS A 16 19.26 -2.48 -0.96
C LYS A 16 18.42 -2.85 -2.18
N LEU A 17 17.11 -2.89 -2.00
CA LEU A 17 16.18 -3.02 -3.12
C LEU A 17 16.17 -1.72 -3.95
N SER A 18 16.00 -1.84 -5.26
CA SER A 18 15.67 -0.70 -6.10
C SER A 18 14.22 -0.25 -5.86
N TYR A 19 13.93 1.01 -6.16
CA TYR A 19 12.56 1.55 -6.08
C TYR A 19 11.52 0.67 -6.80
N LYS A 20 11.90 0.10 -7.95
CA LYS A 20 11.03 -0.79 -8.73
C LYS A 20 10.74 -2.09 -7.97
N GLU A 21 11.74 -2.67 -7.31
CA GLU A 21 11.59 -3.89 -6.51
C GLU A 21 10.77 -3.62 -5.24
N GLU A 22 11.00 -2.49 -4.57
CA GLU A 22 10.22 -2.07 -3.40
C GLU A 22 8.74 -1.86 -3.76
N LYS A 23 8.46 -1.14 -4.87
CA LYS A 23 7.10 -1.00 -5.40
C LYS A 23 6.47 -2.36 -5.68
N ALA A 24 7.17 -3.24 -6.41
CA ALA A 24 6.64 -4.55 -6.77
C ALA A 24 6.32 -5.41 -5.53
N LEU A 25 7.21 -5.41 -4.54
CA LEU A 25 7.01 -6.13 -3.28
C LEU A 25 5.83 -5.56 -2.47
N TYR A 26 5.68 -4.24 -2.44
CA TYR A 26 4.53 -3.59 -1.81
C TYR A 26 3.21 -3.97 -2.45
N ILE A 27 3.11 -3.86 -3.77
CA ILE A 27 1.90 -4.19 -4.53
C ILE A 27 1.55 -5.67 -4.35
N TRP A 28 2.55 -6.56 -4.44
CA TRP A 28 2.35 -7.99 -4.19
C TRP A 28 1.83 -8.27 -2.77
N PHE A 29 2.40 -7.62 -1.76
CA PHE A 29 2.00 -7.81 -0.37
C PHE A 29 0.54 -7.37 -0.12
N ILE A 30 0.14 -6.20 -0.66
CA ILE A 30 -1.25 -5.74 -0.58
C ILE A 30 -2.20 -6.71 -1.30
N GLY A 31 -1.83 -7.18 -2.50
CA GLY A 31 -2.60 -8.18 -3.23
C GLY A 31 -2.80 -9.45 -2.41
N ARG A 32 -1.74 -9.94 -1.77
CA ARG A 32 -1.80 -11.12 -0.92
C ARG A 32 -2.74 -10.97 0.27
N LEU A 33 -2.69 -9.82 0.96
CA LEU A 33 -3.57 -9.53 2.09
C LEU A 33 -5.05 -9.43 1.67
N LEU A 34 -5.32 -8.92 0.47
CA LEU A 34 -6.67 -8.87 -0.10
C LEU A 34 -7.20 -10.27 -0.43
N GLU A 35 -6.37 -11.13 -1.04
CA GLU A 35 -6.71 -12.52 -1.34
C GLU A 35 -7.02 -13.32 -0.07
N ASP A 36 -6.21 -13.13 0.98
CA ASP A 36 -6.37 -13.80 2.26
C ASP A 36 -7.54 -13.20 3.09
N GLY A 37 -8.11 -12.08 2.64
CA GLY A 37 -9.25 -11.40 3.29
C GLY A 37 -8.88 -10.70 4.60
N GLU A 38 -7.59 -10.50 4.86
CA GLU A 38 -7.08 -9.82 6.06
C GLU A 38 -7.30 -8.30 6.01
N ILE A 39 -7.41 -7.76 4.79
CA ILE A 39 -7.68 -6.34 4.57
C ILE A 39 -8.78 -6.10 3.54
N LYS A 40 -9.33 -4.89 3.57
CA LYS A 40 -10.09 -4.27 2.48
C LYS A 40 -9.45 -2.93 2.15
N LEU A 41 -9.71 -2.42 0.95
CA LEU A 41 -9.29 -1.09 0.55
C LEU A 41 -10.48 -0.13 0.62
N ALA A 42 -10.27 1.07 1.16
CA ALA A 42 -11.32 2.07 1.27
C ALA A 42 -10.81 3.49 1.12
N ARG A 43 -11.68 4.39 0.65
CA ARG A 43 -11.43 5.83 0.60
C ARG A 43 -12.70 6.59 0.93
N HIS A 44 -12.55 7.67 1.71
CA HIS A 44 -13.66 8.51 2.20
C HIS A 44 -14.84 7.70 2.77
N GLY A 45 -14.54 6.69 3.59
CA GLY A 45 -15.54 5.84 4.25
C GLY A 45 -16.25 4.83 3.34
N LYS A 46 -15.77 4.63 2.10
CA LYS A 46 -16.34 3.67 1.15
C LYS A 46 -15.29 2.66 0.71
N PHE A 47 -15.64 1.39 0.69
CA PHE A 47 -14.77 0.36 0.12
C PHE A 47 -14.61 0.56 -1.38
N LEU A 48 -13.42 0.22 -1.88
CA LEU A 48 -13.22 0.07 -3.30
C LEU A 48 -14.07 -1.10 -3.82
N SER A 49 -14.66 -0.89 -4.99
CA SER A 49 -15.42 -1.90 -5.72
C SER A 49 -14.55 -2.55 -6.79
N GLY A 50 -15.00 -3.69 -7.30
CA GLY A 50 -14.30 -4.42 -8.36
C GLY A 50 -13.54 -5.64 -7.84
N SER A 51 -12.91 -6.36 -8.76
CA SER A 51 -12.03 -7.48 -8.45
C SER A 51 -10.78 -7.02 -7.70
N ILE A 52 -10.05 -7.96 -7.10
CA ILE A 52 -8.75 -7.66 -6.47
C ILE A 52 -7.80 -7.08 -7.51
N ASP A 53 -7.76 -7.64 -8.72
CA ASP A 53 -6.91 -7.16 -9.83
C ASP A 53 -7.22 -5.70 -10.21
N GLU A 54 -8.51 -5.34 -10.32
CA GLU A 54 -8.93 -3.96 -10.61
C GLU A 54 -8.50 -2.99 -9.50
N GLN A 55 -8.56 -3.43 -8.24
CA GLN A 55 -8.12 -2.62 -7.09
C GLN A 55 -6.60 -2.46 -7.07
N ILE A 56 -5.85 -3.51 -7.40
CA ILE A 56 -4.39 -3.47 -7.50
C ILE A 56 -3.94 -2.59 -8.67
N GLU A 57 -4.60 -2.67 -9.82
CA GLU A 57 -4.31 -1.82 -10.98
C GLU A 57 -4.46 -0.33 -10.62
N ALA A 58 -5.48 0.03 -9.83
CA ALA A 58 -5.65 1.40 -9.35
C ALA A 58 -4.44 1.88 -8.53
N PHE A 59 -3.86 1.01 -7.68
CA PHE A 59 -2.61 1.30 -6.98
C PHE A 59 -1.43 1.41 -7.94
N GLU A 60 -1.27 0.48 -8.88
CA GLU A 60 -0.13 0.49 -9.80
C GLU A 60 -0.04 1.77 -10.64
N VAL A 61 -1.20 2.25 -11.12
CA VAL A 61 -1.35 3.46 -11.94
C VAL A 61 -1.08 4.72 -11.11
N ALA A 62 -1.59 4.77 -9.89
CA ALA A 62 -1.43 5.92 -9.01
C ALA A 62 -0.06 5.99 -8.33
N PHE A 63 0.63 4.84 -8.19
CA PHE A 63 1.88 4.76 -7.44
C PHE A 63 2.94 5.71 -8.03
N PRO A 64 3.70 6.42 -7.18
CA PRO A 64 4.74 7.33 -7.65
C PRO A 64 5.77 6.66 -8.58
N LYS A 65 6.40 7.43 -9.46
CA LYS A 65 7.33 6.87 -10.46
C LYS A 65 8.74 6.70 -9.92
N ASN A 66 9.08 7.43 -8.86
CA ASN A 66 10.40 7.43 -8.23
C ASN A 66 10.27 7.90 -6.76
N GLU A 67 11.40 7.90 -6.03
CA GLU A 67 11.45 8.31 -4.62
C GLU A 67 11.08 9.80 -4.42
N ASP A 68 11.47 10.70 -5.32
CA ASP A 68 11.14 12.14 -5.19
C ASP A 68 9.63 12.38 -5.32
N ASP A 69 8.96 11.68 -6.24
CA ASP A 69 7.51 11.73 -6.43
C ASP A 69 6.75 11.11 -5.24
N MET A 70 7.40 10.23 -4.47
CA MET A 70 6.82 9.63 -3.25
C MET A 70 6.69 10.64 -2.12
N ASP A 71 7.60 11.61 -2.07
CA ASP A 71 7.61 12.67 -1.06
C ASP A 71 6.81 13.92 -1.53
N CYS A 72 6.63 14.09 -2.85
CA CYS A 72 5.87 15.17 -3.45
C CYS A 72 4.36 15.01 -3.17
N ASP A 73 3.72 16.03 -2.58
CA ASP A 73 2.33 16.01 -2.11
C ASP A 73 1.99 14.95 -1.04
N ALA A 74 3.01 14.35 -0.43
CA ALA A 74 2.85 13.38 0.63
C ALA A 74 2.35 14.04 1.92
N PHE A 75 1.27 13.51 2.50
CA PHE A 75 0.82 13.97 3.81
C PHE A 75 1.76 13.42 4.89
N GLU A 76 2.44 14.32 5.61
CA GLU A 76 3.50 13.98 6.57
C GLU A 76 4.64 13.11 6.00
N GLY A 77 4.92 13.21 4.70
CA GLY A 77 5.95 12.38 4.05
C GLY A 77 5.49 10.94 3.76
N PHE A 78 4.18 10.68 3.80
CA PHE A 78 3.58 9.41 3.42
C PHE A 78 2.59 9.58 2.27
N TRP A 79 2.99 9.20 1.05
CA TRP A 79 2.10 9.21 -0.12
C TRP A 79 0.79 8.43 0.12
N PHE A 80 0.85 7.34 0.88
CA PHE A 80 -0.31 6.52 1.25
C PHE A 80 -1.40 7.28 2.02
N LEU A 81 -1.05 8.41 2.65
CA LEU A 81 -1.97 9.29 3.37
C LEU A 81 -2.42 10.48 2.53
N SER A 82 -1.91 10.62 1.30
CA SER A 82 -2.26 11.71 0.39
C SER A 82 -3.53 11.42 -0.40
N GLU A 83 -4.14 12.48 -0.94
CA GLU A 83 -5.27 12.37 -1.87
C GLU A 83 -4.91 11.71 -3.22
N ALA A 84 -3.62 11.57 -3.52
CA ALA A 84 -3.17 10.84 -4.71
C ALA A 84 -3.26 9.31 -4.53
N CYS A 85 -3.31 8.82 -3.29
CA CYS A 85 -3.48 7.39 -3.03
C CYS A 85 -4.93 6.96 -3.28
N PRO A 86 -5.19 5.88 -4.04
CA PRO A 86 -6.56 5.48 -4.37
C PRO A 86 -7.34 4.98 -3.15
N ALA A 87 -6.66 4.44 -2.14
CA ALA A 87 -7.27 3.95 -0.90
C ALA A 87 -6.29 3.81 0.26
N GLY A 88 -6.83 3.88 1.48
CA GLY A 88 -6.20 3.36 2.69
C GLY A 88 -6.57 1.90 2.94
N ILE A 89 -5.87 1.31 3.91
CA ILE A 89 -6.13 -0.06 4.37
C ILE A 89 -7.24 -0.06 5.42
N VAL A 90 -8.12 -1.05 5.35
CA VAL A 90 -9.08 -1.37 6.41
C VAL A 90 -8.80 -2.79 6.88
N TRP A 91 -8.32 -2.95 8.11
CA TRP A 91 -7.97 -4.25 8.66
C TRP A 91 -9.21 -5.02 9.11
N VAL A 92 -9.28 -6.29 8.74
CA VAL A 92 -10.34 -7.21 9.16
C VAL A 92 -9.84 -8.01 10.37
N LYS A 93 -10.42 -7.75 11.53
CA LYS A 93 -10.06 -8.47 12.77
C LYS A 93 -10.69 -9.86 12.77
N ARG A 94 -10.17 -10.76 13.62
CA ARG A 94 -10.65 -12.15 13.73
C ARG A 94 -12.13 -12.26 14.14
N ASP A 95 -12.66 -11.27 14.85
CA ASP A 95 -14.08 -11.19 15.22
C ASP A 95 -14.97 -10.57 14.13
N GLY A 96 -14.39 -10.23 12.97
CA GLY A 96 -15.06 -9.59 11.85
C GLY A 96 -15.18 -8.06 11.97
N SER A 97 -14.72 -7.46 13.07
CA SER A 97 -14.69 -6.00 13.21
C SER A 97 -13.64 -5.37 12.29
N LEU A 98 -13.83 -4.09 11.96
CA LEU A 98 -13.00 -3.36 11.01
C LEU A 98 -12.22 -2.24 11.69
N ASP A 99 -10.93 -2.19 11.42
CA ASP A 99 -10.05 -1.08 11.80
C ASP A 99 -9.75 -0.21 10.58
N TRP A 100 -10.11 1.07 10.64
CA TRP A 100 -9.93 2.00 9.53
C TRP A 100 -8.68 2.84 9.80
N THR A 101 -7.66 2.69 8.97
CA THR A 101 -6.40 3.46 9.06
C THR A 101 -6.37 4.62 8.08
#